data_AF-A0A1S3GVS0-F1
#
_entry.id   AF-A0A1S3GVS0-F1
#
_cell.length_a   1.000
_cell.length_b   1.000
_cell.length_c   1.000
_cell.angle_alpha   90.00
_cell.angle_beta   90.00
_cell.angle_gamma   90.00
#
_symmetry.space_group_name_H-M   'P 1'
#
loop_
_entity.id
_entity.type
_entity.pdbx_description
1 polymer ?
#
loop_
_entity_poly.entity_id
_entity_poly.type
_entity_poly.pdbx_seq_one_letter_code
_entity_poly.pdbx_strand_id
1 'polypeptide(L)'
;AVCIENSCMVRGSKQGRNGVIHIFREIIQPADKSLHEKLRQDKRFSVFLSLLEAADLKDLLSQPGDWTLFAPTNDAFKGMTNEEKETLIRDKNALQNIILYHLTPGVYIGKGFEPGVTNILKTTQGSKIYLKGGNETLLVNELKSKESDIMTTNGVIHVVDKLLYPADIPVGNDRLLEILNKLIKYIQIK
;
A
#
# COMPACT_ATOMS: atom_id res chain seq x y z
N ALA A 1 -10.36 5.44 -14.59
CA ALA A 1 -11.84 5.50 -14.55
C ALA A 1 -12.28 6.45 -13.45
N VAL A 2 -13.50 7.02 -13.49
CA VAL A 2 -14.04 7.78 -12.34
C VAL A 2 -14.64 6.78 -11.35
N CYS A 3 -14.27 6.87 -10.09
CA CYS A 3 -14.74 5.96 -9.05
C CYS A 3 -15.18 6.74 -7.82
N ILE A 4 -16.17 6.19 -7.12
CA ILE A 4 -16.68 6.69 -5.85
C ILE A 4 -16.53 5.56 -4.85
N GLU A 5 -15.75 5.79 -3.80
CA GLU A 5 -15.37 4.77 -2.81
C GLU A 5 -14.79 3.52 -3.49
N ASN A 6 -15.34 2.34 -3.18
CA ASN A 6 -14.95 1.05 -3.73
C ASN A 6 -15.43 0.79 -5.16
N SER A 7 -16.30 1.65 -5.73
CA SER A 7 -17.02 1.36 -6.97
C SER A 7 -16.69 2.33 -8.09
N CYS A 8 -16.37 1.79 -9.26
CA CYS A 8 -16.06 2.57 -10.44
C CYS A 8 -17.27 2.73 -11.37
N MET A 9 -17.42 3.93 -11.93
CA MET A 9 -18.45 4.26 -12.89
C MET A 9 -18.24 3.47 -14.19
N VAL A 10 -19.34 2.99 -14.76
CA VAL A 10 -19.38 2.41 -16.10
C VAL A 10 -20.04 3.39 -17.08
N ARG A 11 -19.83 3.14 -18.39
CA ARG A 11 -20.47 3.95 -19.43
C ARG A 11 -21.99 3.82 -19.36
N GLY A 12 -22.69 4.86 -19.81
CA GLY A 12 -24.15 4.90 -19.86
C GLY A 12 -24.81 5.83 -18.84
N SER A 13 -24.10 6.87 -18.40
CA SER A 13 -24.73 7.93 -17.60
C SER A 13 -25.84 8.61 -18.39
N LYS A 14 -26.96 8.93 -17.73
CA LYS A 14 -28.14 9.53 -18.36
C LYS A 14 -28.56 10.79 -17.62
N GLN A 15 -28.83 11.86 -18.35
CA GLN A 15 -29.36 13.10 -17.80
C GLN A 15 -30.87 13.15 -17.99
N GLY A 16 -31.60 13.51 -16.94
CA GLY A 16 -33.03 13.79 -16.94
C GLY A 16 -33.32 15.27 -16.68
N ARG A 17 -34.60 15.61 -16.56
CA ARG A 17 -35.07 16.98 -16.33
C ARG A 17 -34.63 17.55 -14.98
N ASN A 18 -34.45 16.70 -13.97
CA ASN A 18 -34.20 17.07 -12.58
C ASN A 18 -33.00 16.32 -11.95
N GLY A 19 -32.15 15.69 -12.74
CA GLY A 19 -31.01 14.94 -12.20
C GLY A 19 -30.22 14.15 -13.23
N VAL A 20 -29.18 13.48 -12.76
CA VAL A 20 -28.32 12.60 -13.57
C VAL A 20 -28.22 11.24 -12.88
N ILE A 21 -28.29 10.17 -13.67
CA ILE A 21 -28.07 8.80 -13.21
C ILE A 21 -26.70 8.37 -13.72
N HIS A 22 -25.88 7.88 -12.79
CA HIS A 22 -24.60 7.25 -13.07
C HIS A 22 -24.70 5.75 -12.76
N ILE A 23 -24.09 4.93 -13.61
CA ILE A 23 -24.09 3.48 -13.45
C ILE A 23 -22.76 3.08 -12.82
N PHE A 24 -22.81 2.24 -11.79
CA PHE A 24 -21.64 1.77 -11.05
C PHE A 24 -21.52 0.25 -11.17
N ARG A 25 -20.28 -0.24 -11.14
CA ARG A 25 -19.99 -1.67 -11.32
C ARG A 25 -20.38 -2.50 -10.10
N GLU A 26 -20.31 -1.90 -8.91
CA GLU A 26 -20.57 -2.54 -7.61
C GLU A 26 -21.39 -1.63 -6.70
N ILE A 27 -21.98 -2.21 -5.64
CA ILE A 27 -22.63 -1.44 -4.58
C ILE A 27 -21.58 -0.58 -3.87
N ILE A 28 -21.88 0.70 -3.74
CA ILE A 28 -21.05 1.66 -3.00
C ILE A 28 -21.14 1.33 -1.51
N GLN A 29 -19.99 1.08 -0.89
CA GLN A 29 -19.82 0.80 0.53
C GLN A 29 -18.91 1.87 1.12
N PRO A 30 -19.47 2.88 1.80
CA PRO A 30 -18.68 3.91 2.46
C PRO A 30 -17.78 3.29 3.52
N ALA A 31 -16.53 3.74 3.59
CA ALA A 31 -15.63 3.31 4.65
C ALA A 31 -16.07 3.87 6.01
N ASP A 32 -16.01 3.03 7.04
CA ASP A 32 -16.40 3.36 8.41
C ASP A 32 -15.21 3.43 9.39
N LYS A 33 -14.04 2.95 8.96
CA LYS A 33 -12.84 2.79 9.80
C LYS A 33 -11.62 3.43 9.14
N SER A 34 -10.73 3.98 9.95
CA SER A 34 -9.44 4.51 9.52
C SER A 34 -8.44 3.41 9.18
N LEU A 35 -7.34 3.79 8.51
CA LEU A 35 -6.19 2.91 8.25
C LEU A 35 -5.71 2.23 9.54
N HIS A 36 -5.50 3.01 10.60
CA HIS A 36 -5.02 2.49 11.88
C HIS A 36 -5.98 1.46 12.49
N GLU A 37 -7.28 1.76 12.51
CA GLU A 37 -8.30 0.84 13.06
C GLU A 37 -8.40 -0.45 12.25
N LYS A 38 -8.33 -0.34 10.91
CA LYS A 38 -8.41 -1.50 10.02
C LYS A 38 -7.23 -2.45 10.22
N LEU A 39 -6.01 -1.90 10.30
CA LEU A 39 -4.82 -2.70 10.60
C LEU A 39 -4.89 -3.34 11.99
N ARG A 40 -5.35 -2.59 13.01
CA ARG A 40 -5.41 -3.08 14.39
C ARG A 40 -6.41 -4.23 14.58
N GLN A 41 -7.49 -4.25 13.81
CA GLN A 41 -8.50 -5.32 13.87
C GLN A 41 -8.02 -6.62 13.24
N ASP A 42 -7.07 -6.56 12.30
CA ASP A 42 -6.57 -7.74 11.59
C ASP A 42 -5.20 -8.16 12.13
N LYS A 43 -5.18 -9.34 12.77
CA LYS A 43 -3.98 -9.94 13.37
C LYS A 43 -2.86 -10.18 12.37
N ARG A 44 -3.15 -10.24 11.06
CA ARG A 44 -2.15 -10.43 9.99
C ARG A 44 -1.19 -9.25 9.86
N PHE A 45 -1.51 -8.08 10.42
CA PHE A 45 -0.64 -6.89 10.36
C PHE A 45 0.08 -6.58 11.67
N SER A 46 0.04 -7.49 12.66
CA SER A 46 0.60 -7.24 13.99
C SER A 46 2.08 -6.87 13.96
N VAL A 47 2.89 -7.54 13.13
CA VAL A 47 4.33 -7.22 13.00
C VAL A 47 4.53 -5.83 12.40
N PHE A 48 3.77 -5.50 11.36
CA PHE A 48 3.85 -4.19 10.71
C PHE A 48 3.43 -3.05 11.65
N LEU A 49 2.40 -3.26 12.47
CA LEU A 49 1.99 -2.32 13.51
C LEU A 49 3.09 -2.10 14.57
N SER A 50 3.76 -3.16 15.02
CA SER A 50 4.90 -3.01 15.94
C SER A 50 6.06 -2.23 15.33
N LEU A 51 6.31 -2.39 14.03
CA LEU A 51 7.33 -1.61 13.30
C LEU A 51 6.94 -0.14 13.17
N LEU A 52 5.67 0.17 12.91
CA LEU A 52 5.14 1.55 12.92
C LEU A 52 5.32 2.23 14.28
N GLU A 53 5.07 1.49 15.36
CA GLU A 53 5.29 1.98 16.72
C GLU A 53 6.78 2.22 17.00
N ALA A 54 7.66 1.30 16.63
CA ALA A 54 9.11 1.48 16.78
C ALA A 54 9.67 2.65 15.95
N ALA A 55 9.02 3.00 14.84
CA ALA A 55 9.40 4.10 13.97
C ALA A 55 8.82 5.47 14.40
N ASP A 56 8.00 5.53 15.45
CA ASP A 56 7.19 6.70 15.84
C ASP A 56 6.29 7.23 14.70
N LEU A 57 5.78 6.34 13.85
CA LEU A 57 4.90 6.69 12.73
C LEU A 57 3.44 6.27 12.96
N LYS A 58 3.07 5.93 14.19
CA LYS A 58 1.71 5.52 14.55
C LYS A 58 0.66 6.59 14.25
N ASP A 59 0.99 7.85 14.55
CA ASP A 59 0.06 8.96 14.39
C ASP A 59 -0.19 9.30 12.92
N LEU A 60 0.78 8.99 12.04
CA LEU A 60 0.66 9.24 10.60
C LEU A 60 -0.55 8.54 9.97
N LEU A 61 -0.85 7.31 10.42
CA LEU A 61 -1.99 6.53 9.91
C LEU A 61 -3.34 6.93 10.53
N SER A 62 -3.32 7.74 11.59
CA SER A 62 -4.51 8.25 12.25
C SER A 62 -4.85 9.67 11.80
N GLN A 63 -3.91 10.36 11.15
CA GLN A 63 -4.14 11.70 10.63
C GLN A 63 -5.21 11.66 9.51
N PRO A 64 -6.08 12.67 9.47
CA PRO A 64 -6.97 12.85 8.34
C PRO A 64 -6.15 13.14 7.08
N GLY A 65 -6.56 12.58 5.96
CA GLY A 65 -5.88 12.75 4.68
C GLY A 65 -6.23 11.65 3.71
N ASP A 66 -5.70 11.78 2.51
CA ASP A 66 -5.83 10.80 1.45
C ASP A 66 -4.52 10.03 1.34
N TRP A 67 -4.57 8.74 1.68
CA TRP A 67 -3.38 7.89 1.67
C TRP A 67 -3.61 6.57 0.96
N THR A 68 -2.56 6.03 0.37
CA THR A 68 -2.50 4.66 -0.13
C THR A 68 -1.43 3.92 0.64
N LEU A 69 -1.84 2.89 1.39
CA LEU A 69 -0.96 2.08 2.21
C LEU A 69 -0.79 0.69 1.59
N PHE A 70 0.45 0.30 1.35
CA PHE A 70 0.83 -1.07 1.02
C PHE A 70 1.13 -1.81 2.32
N ALA A 71 0.20 -2.59 2.84
CA ALA A 71 0.34 -3.24 4.14
C ALA A 71 0.96 -4.65 3.98
N PRO A 72 2.22 -4.88 4.41
CA PRO A 72 2.79 -6.21 4.42
C PRO A 72 2.17 -7.07 5.52
N THR A 73 1.76 -8.30 5.17
CA THR A 73 1.29 -9.27 6.16
C THR A 73 2.44 -9.82 6.99
N ASN A 74 2.13 -10.47 8.11
CA ASN A 74 3.09 -11.20 8.93
C ASN A 74 3.89 -12.24 8.12
N ASP A 75 3.33 -12.76 7.02
CA ASP A 75 4.02 -13.68 6.11
C ASP A 75 5.21 -13.02 5.40
N ALA A 76 5.12 -11.72 5.10
CA ALA A 76 6.21 -10.96 4.51
C ALA A 76 7.47 -10.92 5.40
N PHE A 77 7.28 -11.10 6.71
CA PHE A 77 8.36 -11.08 7.71
C PHE A 77 8.80 -12.48 8.16
N LYS A 78 8.18 -13.56 7.67
CA LYS A 78 8.54 -14.95 8.05
C LYS A 78 9.94 -15.34 7.58
N GLY A 79 10.44 -14.72 6.51
CA GLY A 79 11.80 -14.94 6.01
C GLY A 79 12.90 -14.29 6.86
N MET A 80 12.53 -13.45 7.84
CA MET A 80 13.48 -12.77 8.72
C MET A 80 13.75 -13.56 9.99
N THR A 81 15.02 -13.70 10.37
CA THR A 81 15.38 -14.15 11.72
C THR A 81 15.06 -13.07 12.75
N ASN A 82 14.99 -13.44 14.03
CA ASN A 82 14.75 -12.48 15.10
C ASN A 82 15.87 -11.42 15.17
N GLU A 83 17.11 -11.81 14.90
CA GLU A 83 18.27 -10.90 14.84
C GLU A 83 18.15 -9.89 13.69
N GLU A 84 17.66 -10.33 12.52
CA GLU A 84 17.42 -9.45 11.37
C GLU A 84 16.32 -8.43 11.69
N LYS A 85 15.26 -8.83 12.41
CA LYS A 85 14.20 -7.93 12.89
C LYS A 85 14.73 -6.93 13.91
N GLU A 86 15.52 -7.38 14.88
CA GLU A 86 16.15 -6.48 15.84
C GLU A 86 17.08 -5.47 15.17
N THR A 87 17.85 -5.91 14.18
CA THR A 87 18.74 -5.02 13.41
C THR A 87 17.94 -3.94 12.70
N LEU A 88 16.78 -4.30 12.14
CA LEU A 88 15.86 -3.35 11.51
C LEU A 88 15.27 -2.35 12.51
N ILE A 89 14.88 -2.82 13.70
CA ILE A 89 14.31 -1.97 14.75
C ILE A 89 15.36 -1.02 15.35
N ARG A 90 16.63 -1.45 15.44
CA ARG A 90 17.74 -0.63 15.94
C ARG A 90 18.06 0.54 15.01
N ASP A 91 17.95 0.35 13.70
CA ASP A 91 18.14 1.42 12.74
C ASP A 91 16.81 2.13 12.42
N LYS A 92 16.46 3.06 13.31
CA LYS A 92 15.21 3.83 13.20
C LYS A 92 15.10 4.61 11.88
N ASN A 93 16.21 5.13 11.34
CA ASN A 93 16.20 5.88 10.09
C ASN A 93 15.89 4.97 8.90
N ALA A 94 16.54 3.79 8.83
CA ALA A 94 16.24 2.81 7.81
C ALA A 94 14.79 2.31 7.93
N LEU A 95 14.32 2.05 9.16
CA LEU A 95 12.95 1.61 9.40
C LEU A 95 11.91 2.65 8.96
N GLN A 96 12.12 3.93 9.29
CA GLN A 96 11.26 5.01 8.83
C GLN A 96 11.22 5.08 7.31
N ASN A 97 12.36 5.01 6.63
CA ASN A 97 12.41 5.00 5.16
C ASN A 97 11.63 3.82 4.56
N ILE A 98 11.78 2.61 5.13
CA ILE A 98 11.04 1.43 4.69
C ILE A 98 9.54 1.64 4.84
N ILE A 99 9.09 2.10 6.00
CA ILE A 99 7.65 2.31 6.27
C ILE A 99 7.08 3.41 5.37
N LEU A 100 7.79 4.54 5.22
CA LEU A 100 7.37 5.64 4.38
C LEU A 100 7.33 5.26 2.90
N TYR A 101 8.07 4.23 2.46
CA TYR A 101 7.98 3.70 1.11
C TYR A 101 6.69 2.91 0.86
N HIS A 102 6.09 2.35 1.92
CA HIS A 102 4.79 1.68 1.85
C HIS A 102 3.61 2.67 1.87
N LEU A 103 3.88 3.97 2.04
CA LEU A 103 2.85 5.01 2.08
C LEU A 103 3.00 5.95 0.88
N THR A 104 1.89 6.22 0.22
CA THR A 104 1.83 7.17 -0.90
C THR A 104 0.71 8.17 -0.63
N PRO A 105 0.94 9.48 -0.78
CA PRO A 105 -0.12 10.49 -0.69
C PRO A 105 -1.10 10.36 -1.87
N GLY A 106 -2.39 10.41 -1.58
CA GLY A 106 -3.50 10.20 -2.52
C GLY A 106 -4.14 8.81 -2.38
N VAL A 107 -5.41 8.70 -2.79
CA VAL A 107 -6.15 7.42 -2.81
C VAL A 107 -6.06 6.79 -4.20
N TYR A 108 -5.36 5.67 -4.31
CA TYR A 108 -5.15 4.94 -5.55
C TYR A 108 -5.75 3.55 -5.46
N ILE A 109 -6.92 3.37 -6.08
CA ILE A 109 -7.59 2.08 -6.18
C ILE A 109 -7.15 1.33 -7.45
N GLY A 110 -6.88 0.04 -7.30
CA GLY A 110 -6.48 -0.88 -8.36
C GLY A 110 -7.49 -0.94 -9.50
N LYS A 111 -8.79 -0.99 -9.19
CA LYS A 111 -9.89 -0.94 -10.17
C LYS A 111 -9.99 0.39 -10.93
N GLY A 112 -9.42 1.46 -10.38
CA GLY A 112 -9.42 2.79 -11.02
C GLY A 112 -8.42 2.92 -12.17
N PHE A 113 -7.40 2.07 -12.18
CA PHE A 113 -6.34 2.08 -13.18
C PHE A 113 -6.79 1.52 -14.53
N GLU A 114 -6.14 2.01 -15.59
CA GLU A 114 -6.31 1.47 -16.92
C GLU A 114 -5.57 0.13 -17.05
N PRO A 115 -6.23 -0.94 -17.52
CA PRO A 115 -5.60 -2.24 -17.71
C PRO A 115 -4.37 -2.15 -18.61
N GLY A 116 -3.26 -2.75 -18.17
CA GLY A 116 -2.02 -2.81 -18.96
C GLY A 116 -1.11 -1.59 -18.81
N VAL A 117 -1.55 -0.51 -18.17
CA VAL A 117 -0.76 0.70 -17.95
C VAL A 117 -0.05 0.65 -16.59
N THR A 118 1.26 0.94 -16.60
CA THR A 118 2.04 1.10 -15.36
C THR A 118 1.99 2.56 -14.91
N ASN A 119 1.43 2.78 -13.73
CA ASN A 119 1.33 4.09 -13.08
C ASN A 119 2.54 4.27 -12.17
N ILE A 120 3.22 5.41 -12.32
CA ILE A 120 4.40 5.75 -11.52
C ILE A 120 3.96 6.76 -10.48
N LEU A 121 3.99 6.37 -9.21
CA LEU A 121 3.62 7.23 -8.09
C LEU A 121 4.86 7.57 -7.25
N LYS A 122 4.79 8.70 -6.53
CA LYS A 122 5.82 9.11 -5.60
C LYS A 122 5.39 8.78 -4.18
N THR A 123 6.15 7.93 -3.51
CA THR A 123 5.91 7.56 -2.10
C THR A 123 6.23 8.73 -1.17
N THR A 124 5.75 8.67 0.08
CA THR A 124 6.09 9.67 1.12
C THR A 124 7.58 9.67 1.43
N GLN A 125 8.26 8.53 1.26
CA GLN A 125 9.72 8.44 1.35
C GLN A 125 10.44 9.27 0.28
N GLY A 126 9.82 9.42 -0.90
CA GLY A 126 10.33 10.22 -2.02
C GLY A 126 10.68 9.41 -3.27
N SER A 127 10.95 8.11 -3.12
CA SER A 127 11.18 7.19 -4.24
C SER A 127 9.90 6.85 -4.99
N LYS A 128 10.07 6.37 -6.23
CA LYS A 128 8.97 5.94 -7.09
C LYS A 128 8.48 4.55 -6.71
N ILE A 129 7.17 4.34 -6.85
CA ILE A 129 6.52 3.03 -6.77
C ILE A 129 5.70 2.81 -8.04
N TYR A 130 5.72 1.59 -8.55
CA TYR A 130 5.11 1.23 -9.83
C TYR A 130 3.86 0.41 -9.58
N LEU A 131 2.70 0.93 -10.00
CA LEU A 131 1.41 0.27 -9.85
C LEU A 131 0.81 -0.10 -11.18
N LYS A 132 0.39 -1.35 -11.33
CA LYS A 132 -0.33 -1.81 -12.52
C LYS A 132 -1.60 -2.51 -12.08
N GLY A 133 -2.74 -1.88 -12.36
CA GLY A 133 -4.06 -2.37 -12.01
C GLY A 133 -4.96 -2.54 -13.23
N GLY A 134 -6.28 -2.36 -13.02
CA GLY A 134 -7.32 -2.49 -14.05
C GLY A 134 -7.88 -3.90 -14.23
N ASN A 135 -7.21 -4.92 -13.68
CA ASN A 135 -7.70 -6.31 -13.61
C ASN A 135 -8.07 -6.68 -12.16
N GLU A 136 -8.43 -7.94 -11.89
CA GLU A 136 -8.77 -8.43 -10.54
C GLU A 136 -7.61 -8.35 -9.53
N THR A 137 -6.37 -8.17 -9.99
CA THR A 137 -5.19 -8.14 -9.13
C THR A 137 -4.39 -6.87 -9.38
N LEU A 138 -4.06 -6.13 -8.32
CA LEU A 138 -3.12 -5.03 -8.36
C LEU A 138 -1.68 -5.57 -8.29
N LEU A 139 -0.82 -5.07 -9.17
CA LEU A 139 0.63 -5.30 -9.13
C LEU A 139 1.32 -4.07 -8.55
N VAL A 140 2.21 -4.29 -7.58
CA VAL A 140 3.02 -3.29 -6.89
C VAL A 140 4.48 -3.64 -7.09
N ASN A 141 5.24 -2.84 -7.84
CA ASN A 141 6.61 -3.17 -8.27
C ASN A 141 6.71 -4.59 -8.86
N GLU A 142 5.79 -4.94 -9.77
CA GLU A 142 5.64 -6.28 -10.39
C GLU A 142 5.24 -7.41 -9.42
N LEU A 143 4.98 -7.12 -8.14
CA LEU A 143 4.49 -8.08 -7.15
C LEU A 143 2.97 -8.05 -7.08
N LYS A 144 2.33 -9.22 -7.13
CA LYS A 144 0.88 -9.35 -6.94
C LYS A 144 0.48 -9.03 -5.50
N SER A 145 -0.49 -8.14 -5.32
CA SER A 145 -1.18 -7.95 -4.04
C SER A 145 -2.07 -9.16 -3.72
N LYS A 146 -2.19 -9.54 -2.46
CA LYS A 146 -3.14 -10.57 -2.00
C LYS A 146 -4.57 -10.06 -2.03
N GLU A 147 -4.76 -8.87 -1.46
CA GLU A 147 -6.03 -8.17 -1.36
C GLU A 147 -5.75 -6.71 -1.75
N SER A 148 -6.65 -6.11 -2.52
CA SER A 148 -6.53 -4.70 -2.93
C SER A 148 -7.85 -3.99 -2.71
N ASP A 149 -7.81 -2.66 -2.75
CA ASP A 149 -8.99 -1.80 -2.68
C ASP A 149 -9.76 -1.91 -1.35
N ILE A 150 -9.04 -2.11 -0.24
CA ILE A 150 -9.63 -2.08 1.09
C ILE A 150 -9.80 -0.60 1.49
N MET A 151 -11.00 -0.07 1.32
CA MET A 151 -11.32 1.32 1.62
C MET A 151 -11.30 1.61 3.12
N THR A 152 -10.79 2.79 3.47
CA THR A 152 -10.75 3.35 4.83
C THR A 152 -11.12 4.83 4.79
N THR A 153 -11.47 5.42 5.94
CA THR A 153 -11.93 6.82 6.02
C THR A 153 -10.86 7.85 5.66
N ASN A 154 -9.58 7.47 5.72
CA ASN A 154 -8.43 8.31 5.41
C ASN A 154 -7.50 7.66 4.37
N GLY A 155 -8.02 6.77 3.52
CA GLY A 155 -7.22 6.14 2.47
C GLY A 155 -7.68 4.78 1.98
N VAL A 156 -6.76 4.07 1.33
CA VAL A 156 -6.95 2.70 0.84
C VAL A 156 -5.77 1.82 1.24
N ILE A 157 -6.06 0.56 1.59
CA ILE A 157 -5.05 -0.46 1.90
C ILE A 157 -4.97 -1.47 0.75
N HIS A 158 -3.73 -1.77 0.35
CA HIS A 158 -3.38 -2.89 -0.53
C HIS A 158 -2.49 -3.84 0.23
N VAL A 159 -2.92 -5.09 0.37
CA VAL A 159 -2.22 -6.12 1.12
C VAL A 159 -1.13 -6.74 0.25
N VAL A 160 0.11 -6.67 0.72
CA VAL A 160 1.28 -7.22 0.02
C VAL A 160 1.91 -8.37 0.81
N ASP A 161 2.50 -9.31 0.08
CA ASP A 161 3.16 -10.50 0.65
C ASP A 161 4.64 -10.35 0.92
N LYS A 162 5.20 -9.21 0.53
CA LYS A 162 6.62 -8.93 0.65
C LYS A 162 6.80 -7.50 1.12
N LEU A 163 7.94 -7.28 1.78
CA LEU A 163 8.39 -5.94 2.13
C LEU A 163 8.83 -5.22 0.86
N LEU A 164 8.34 -4.01 0.67
CA LEU A 164 8.71 -3.13 -0.43
C LEU A 164 9.90 -2.26 -0.01
N TYR A 165 10.86 -2.09 -0.92
CA TYR A 165 11.99 -1.19 -0.73
C TYR A 165 12.41 -0.60 -2.06
N PRO A 166 12.82 0.69 -2.11
CA PRO A 166 13.32 1.29 -3.33
C PRO A 166 14.69 0.72 -3.69
N ALA A 167 14.84 0.21 -4.91
CA ALA A 167 16.10 -0.37 -5.38
C ALA A 167 17.25 0.66 -5.46
N ASP A 168 16.92 1.95 -5.59
CA ASP A 168 17.89 3.02 -5.87
C ASP A 168 18.48 3.69 -4.62
N ILE A 169 18.07 3.28 -3.41
CA ILE A 169 18.56 3.89 -2.17
C ILE A 169 19.63 2.99 -1.54
N PRO A 170 20.88 3.49 -1.40
CA PRO A 170 21.91 2.76 -0.67
C PRO A 170 21.45 2.58 0.76
N VAL A 171 21.33 1.31 1.17
CA VAL A 171 21.11 0.95 2.55
C VAL A 171 22.42 1.25 3.26
N GLY A 172 22.47 2.23 4.16
CA GLY A 172 23.70 2.67 4.84
C GLY A 172 24.36 1.62 5.74
N ASN A 173 23.90 0.37 5.68
CA ASN A 173 24.38 -0.76 6.45
C ASN A 173 24.30 -2.04 5.57
N ASP A 174 25.46 -2.64 5.30
CA ASP A 174 25.58 -3.84 4.46
C ASP A 174 24.74 -5.01 4.99
N ARG A 175 24.59 -5.12 6.32
CA ARG A 175 23.78 -6.17 6.95
C ARG A 175 22.29 -5.96 6.71
N LEU A 176 21.83 -4.71 6.66
CA LEU A 176 20.44 -4.40 6.27
C LEU A 176 20.22 -4.65 4.77
N LEU A 177 21.22 -4.39 3.93
CA LEU A 177 21.14 -4.70 2.50
C LEU A 177 21.01 -6.21 2.25
N GLU A 178 21.75 -7.04 2.97
CA GLU A 178 21.62 -8.52 2.90
C GLU A 178 20.21 -8.99 3.29
N ILE A 179 19.66 -8.43 4.38
CA ILE A 179 18.29 -8.70 4.85
C ILE A 179 17.27 -8.30 3.78
N LEU A 180 17.39 -7.09 3.23
CA LEU A 180 16.48 -6.58 2.22
C LEU A 180 16.58 -7.42 0.93
N ASN A 181 17.77 -7.78 0.47
CA ASN A 181 17.96 -8.64 -0.70
C ASN A 181 17.31 -10.02 -0.53
N LYS A 182 17.36 -10.59 0.68
CA LYS A 182 16.70 -11.85 1.01
C LYS A 182 15.18 -11.77 0.93
N LEU A 183 14.59 -10.62 1.29
CA LEU A 183 13.14 -10.39 1.28
C LEU A 183 12.61 -9.96 -0.09
N ILE A 184 13.42 -9.19 -0.83
CA ILE A 184 13.01 -8.55 -2.07
C ILE A 184 13.13 -9.51 -3.25
N LYS A 185 14.21 -10.32 -3.32
CA LYS A 185 14.60 -11.35 -4.30
C LYS A 185 14.28 -11.20 -5.80
N TYR A 186 13.45 -10.26 -6.27
CA TYR A 186 12.96 -10.17 -7.65
C TYR A 186 12.48 -8.77 -8.06
N ILE A 187 13.04 -7.68 -7.53
CA ILE A 187 12.95 -6.38 -8.24
C ILE A 187 14.09 -6.35 -9.27
N GLN A 188 14.09 -7.31 -10.21
CA GLN A 188 14.78 -7.08 -11.47
C GLN A 188 13.78 -6.35 -12.35
N ILE A 189 13.87 -5.02 -12.35
CA ILE A 189 13.31 -4.20 -13.41
C ILE A 189 14.01 -4.68 -14.69
N LYS A 190 13.29 -5.45 -15.51
CA LYS A 190 13.70 -5.71 -16.89
C LYS A 190 13.19 -4.58 -17.77
#